data_AF-A0A924PNB4-F1
#
_entry.id   AF-A0A924PNB4-F1
#
_cell.length_a   1.000
_cell.length_b   1.000
_cell.length_c   1.000
_cell.angle_alpha   90.00
_cell.angle_beta   90.00
_cell.angle_gamma   90.00
#
_symmetry.space_group_name_H-M   'P 1'
#
loop_
_entity.id
_entity.type
_entity.pdbx_description
1 polymer ?
#
loop_
_entity_poly.entity_id
_entity_poly.type
_entity_poly.pdbx_seq_one_letter_code
_entity_poly.pdbx_strand_id
1 'polypeptide(L)'
;MFIQLILMYLRQKKSTEFVIDFKNTSTIAQFRHRIYNSKNQLIADTQGGIENATLNPFFLRHGRDFSLENGHYKLITEIISPNYLAIPEPYIDDRMHYQQSIKFSNTLTLMCLGIFLGLSIYYATLASLRNRLAECMYACFILGNFLYNSATLLVLADVFAVHSLYWATMPILFSNVAYVIFVMALLEIKVETKKRLYWAGITIFSAMCTLIGFAVVFPNWALELSLYGVGMFLSFGLVAAITESIRRNPTSRRYLVAISLFFILGLVTISLSKIDNQYTFYIEHMGLVSVAIEVVLLALVLSFQFSQLVRDKESALYQPVNGSSVFSV
;
A
#
# COMPACT_ATOMS: atom_id res chain seq x y z
N MET A 1 -7.17 9.66 -18.58
CA MET A 1 -6.20 8.89 -19.39
C MET A 1 -5.08 9.82 -19.81
N PHE A 2 -3.87 9.52 -19.36
CA PHE A 2 -2.66 10.24 -19.71
C PHE A 2 -1.91 9.47 -20.80
N ILE A 3 -1.42 10.21 -21.80
CA ILE A 3 -0.49 9.70 -22.82
C ILE A 3 0.81 10.46 -22.65
N GLN A 4 1.90 9.73 -22.41
CA GLN A 4 3.23 10.31 -22.29
C GLN A 4 4.13 9.71 -23.39
N LEU A 5 4.76 10.58 -24.17
CA LEU A 5 5.73 10.19 -25.19
C LEU A 5 7.11 10.67 -24.77
N ILE A 6 8.04 9.74 -24.62
CA ILE A 6 9.40 10.03 -24.16
C ILE A 6 10.38 9.64 -25.26
N LEU A 7 11.28 10.56 -25.58
CA LEU A 7 12.30 10.39 -26.59
C LEU A 7 13.68 10.32 -25.94
N MET A 8 14.42 9.25 -26.19
CA MET A 8 15.82 9.08 -25.77
C MET A 8 16.72 8.75 -26.95
N TYR A 9 17.92 9.33 -26.97
CA TYR A 9 18.96 9.01 -27.95
C TYR A 9 19.99 8.08 -27.32
N LEU A 10 20.20 6.92 -27.95
CA LEU A 10 21.11 5.89 -27.48
C LEU A 10 22.37 5.89 -28.34
N ARG A 11 23.52 5.83 -27.67
CA ARG A 11 24.80 5.62 -28.33
C ARG A 11 25.42 4.34 -27.78
N GLN A 12 25.34 3.28 -28.57
CA GLN A 12 25.89 2.00 -28.19
C GLN A 12 27.31 1.88 -28.74
N LYS A 13 28.31 1.68 -27.87
CA LYS A 13 29.72 1.55 -28.28
C LYS A 13 30.18 0.10 -28.47
N LYS A 14 29.41 -0.88 -27.98
CA LYS A 14 29.70 -2.32 -28.08
C LYS A 14 28.37 -3.09 -28.15
N SER A 15 28.34 -4.25 -28.81
CA SER A 15 27.17 -5.14 -28.71
C SER A 15 27.05 -5.59 -27.26
N THR A 16 26.05 -5.05 -26.56
CA THR A 16 25.78 -5.35 -25.16
C THR A 16 24.28 -5.48 -24.96
N GLU A 17 23.92 -6.50 -24.19
CA GLU A 17 22.55 -6.72 -23.75
C GLU A 17 22.20 -5.71 -22.67
N PHE A 18 21.11 -4.98 -22.85
CA PHE A 18 20.65 -3.99 -21.88
C PHE A 18 19.17 -4.16 -21.62
N VAL A 19 18.71 -3.56 -20.52
CA VAL A 19 17.32 -3.56 -20.09
C VAL A 19 16.84 -2.12 -20.08
N ILE A 20 15.64 -1.90 -20.61
CA ILE A 20 14.89 -0.67 -20.43
C ILE A 20 13.80 -0.95 -19.42
N ASP A 21 13.80 -0.22 -18.31
CA ASP A 21 12.75 -0.27 -17.28
C ASP A 21 12.36 1.16 -16.87
N PHE A 22 11.35 1.30 -16.01
CA PHE A 22 10.91 2.57 -15.46
C PHE A 22 11.43 2.78 -14.04
N LYS A 23 11.82 4.00 -13.69
CA LYS A 23 12.05 4.42 -12.30
C LYS A 23 10.79 5.09 -11.72
N ASN A 24 10.81 5.33 -10.41
CA ASN A 24 9.79 6.00 -9.60
C ASN A 24 8.50 5.18 -9.34
N THR A 25 7.92 4.52 -10.35
CA THR A 25 6.67 3.76 -10.21
C THR A 25 6.61 2.53 -11.11
N SER A 26 5.97 1.46 -10.64
CA SER A 26 5.53 0.32 -11.45
C SER A 26 4.06 0.38 -11.83
N THR A 27 3.30 1.35 -11.32
CA THR A 27 1.87 1.50 -11.55
C THR A 27 1.62 2.13 -12.92
N ILE A 28 1.81 1.31 -13.96
CA ILE A 28 1.66 1.67 -15.37
C ILE A 28 0.66 0.72 -15.99
N ALA A 29 -0.46 1.23 -16.52
CA ALA A 29 -1.45 0.36 -17.18
C ALA A 29 -0.87 -0.29 -18.43
N GLN A 30 -0.36 0.52 -19.37
CA GLN A 30 0.25 0.05 -20.61
C GLN A 30 1.45 0.92 -21.01
N PHE A 31 2.46 0.30 -21.60
CA PHE A 31 3.55 1.01 -22.25
C PHE A 31 4.02 0.27 -23.52
N ARG A 32 4.70 1.00 -24.40
CA ARG A 32 5.35 0.47 -25.59
C ARG A 32 6.67 1.18 -25.86
N HIS A 33 7.74 0.41 -26.06
CA HIS A 33 9.05 0.89 -26.45
C HIS A 33 9.28 0.57 -27.93
N ARG A 34 9.63 1.58 -28.72
CA ARG A 34 10.02 1.43 -30.13
C ARG A 34 11.42 1.98 -30.33
N ILE A 35 12.32 1.16 -30.86
CA ILE A 35 13.71 1.53 -31.12
C ILE A 35 13.91 1.66 -32.63
N TYR A 36 14.40 2.82 -33.07
CA TYR A 36 14.74 3.09 -34.46
C TYR A 36 16.25 3.26 -34.62
N ASN A 37 16.82 2.80 -35.73
CA ASN A 37 18.22 3.09 -36.07
C ASN A 37 18.37 4.49 -36.69
N SER A 38 19.61 4.86 -37.04
CA SER A 38 19.93 6.12 -37.73
C SER A 38 19.27 6.30 -39.10
N LYS A 39 18.77 5.22 -39.71
CA LYS A 39 18.02 5.24 -40.99
C LYS A 39 16.50 5.32 -40.77
N ASN A 40 16.03 5.59 -39.54
CA ASN A 40 14.63 5.55 -39.14
C ASN A 40 13.94 4.19 -39.38
N GLN A 41 14.70 3.09 -39.44
CA GLN A 41 14.13 1.75 -39.50
C GLN A 41 13.85 1.26 -38.09
N LEU A 42 12.66 0.69 -37.88
CA LEU A 42 12.28 0.07 -36.61
C LEU A 42 13.10 -1.22 -36.42
N ILE A 43 13.85 -1.28 -35.32
CA ILE A 43 14.73 -2.41 -34.97
C ILE A 43 14.09 -3.29 -33.89
N ALA A 44 13.40 -2.68 -32.93
CA ALA A 44 12.74 -3.41 -31.86
C ALA A 44 11.45 -2.70 -31.44
N ASP A 45 10.45 -3.50 -31.04
CA ASP A 45 9.15 -3.06 -30.58
C ASP A 45 8.68 -3.99 -29.46
N THR A 46 8.59 -3.47 -28.25
CA THR A 46 8.17 -4.23 -27.07
C THR A 46 7.10 -3.46 -26.31
N GLN A 47 6.26 -4.19 -25.58
CA GLN A 47 5.15 -3.62 -24.84
C GLN A 47 5.00 -4.31 -23.49
N GLY A 48 4.28 -3.67 -22.58
CA GLY A 48 4.01 -4.19 -21.26
C GLY A 48 3.05 -3.31 -20.48
N GLY A 49 3.08 -3.45 -19.16
CA GLY A 49 2.19 -2.77 -18.23
C GLY A 49 1.28 -3.76 -17.50
N ILE A 50 0.64 -3.30 -16.42
CA ILE A 50 -0.24 -4.11 -15.58
C ILE A 50 -1.40 -4.72 -16.37
N GLU A 51 -1.97 -3.97 -17.31
CA GLU A 51 -3.11 -4.38 -18.12
C GLU A 51 -2.71 -5.13 -19.40
N ASN A 52 -1.41 -5.32 -19.62
CA ASN A 52 -0.90 -6.04 -20.77
C ASN A 52 -0.62 -7.50 -20.39
N ALA A 53 -1.11 -8.44 -21.20
CA ALA A 53 -0.89 -9.87 -20.99
C ALA A 53 0.51 -10.36 -21.43
N THR A 54 1.36 -9.48 -21.97
CA THR A 54 2.73 -9.81 -22.35
C THR A 54 3.55 -10.13 -21.11
N LEU A 55 4.12 -11.33 -21.06
CA LEU A 55 4.93 -11.79 -19.92
C LEU A 55 6.11 -10.85 -19.64
N ASN A 56 6.38 -10.62 -18.36
CA ASN A 56 7.54 -9.86 -17.91
C ASN A 56 8.78 -10.78 -17.88
N PRO A 57 9.87 -10.44 -18.61
CA PRO A 57 11.11 -11.22 -18.58
C PRO A 57 11.78 -11.21 -17.20
N PHE A 58 11.48 -10.20 -16.39
CA PHE A 58 12.03 -10.02 -15.06
C PHE A 58 10.89 -9.97 -14.04
N PHE A 59 10.96 -10.85 -13.05
CA PHE A 59 9.94 -10.97 -12.01
C PHE A 59 9.73 -9.64 -11.28
N LEU A 60 8.47 -9.26 -11.08
CA LEU A 60 7.99 -8.03 -10.46
C LEU A 60 8.49 -6.74 -11.11
N ARG A 61 8.79 -6.78 -12.42
CA ARG A 61 9.36 -5.66 -13.16
C ARG A 61 8.80 -5.52 -14.55
N HIS A 62 8.77 -4.27 -15.03
CA HIS A 62 8.39 -3.94 -16.41
C HIS A 62 9.55 -4.04 -17.39
N GLY A 63 10.77 -4.30 -16.91
CA GLY A 63 11.99 -4.34 -17.70
C GLY A 63 11.87 -5.16 -18.99
N ARG A 64 12.32 -4.57 -20.11
CA ARG A 64 12.40 -5.22 -21.41
C ARG A 64 13.85 -5.36 -21.85
N ASP A 65 14.23 -6.56 -22.24
CA ASP A 65 15.57 -6.89 -22.69
C ASP A 65 15.75 -6.55 -24.17
N PHE A 66 16.91 -6.01 -24.50
CA PHE A 66 17.29 -5.66 -25.86
C PHE A 66 18.75 -6.03 -26.11
N SER A 67 19.03 -6.43 -27.34
CA SER A 67 20.39 -6.62 -27.86
C SER A 67 20.52 -5.78 -29.12
N LEU A 68 21.39 -4.76 -29.08
CA LEU A 68 21.64 -3.87 -30.20
C LEU A 68 23.11 -3.91 -30.59
N GLU A 69 23.36 -3.89 -31.90
CA GLU A 69 24.70 -3.71 -32.45
C GLU A 69 25.22 -2.30 -32.16
N ASN A 70 26.53 -2.11 -32.33
CA ASN A 70 27.17 -0.79 -32.19
C ASN A 70 26.53 0.22 -33.16
N GLY A 71 26.05 1.34 -32.65
CA GLY A 71 25.34 2.32 -33.45
C GLY A 71 24.63 3.40 -32.65
N HIS A 72 23.91 4.25 -33.38
CA HIS A 72 23.06 5.30 -32.85
C HIS A 72 21.60 4.93 -33.04
N TYR A 73 20.84 4.99 -31.94
CA TYR A 73 19.43 4.61 -31.94
C TYR A 73 18.57 5.69 -31.29
N LYS A 74 17.30 5.67 -31.66
CA LYS A 74 16.24 6.52 -31.12
C LYS A 74 15.23 5.63 -30.42
N LEU A 75 15.11 5.75 -29.10
CA LEU A 75 14.08 5.10 -28.32
C LEU A 75 12.88 6.05 -28.18
N ILE A 76 11.72 5.56 -28.55
CA ILE A 76 10.43 6.20 -28.32
C ILE A 76 9.65 5.32 -27.36
N THR A 77 9.34 5.87 -26.19
CA THR A 77 8.49 5.21 -25.18
C THR A 77 7.13 5.89 -25.15
N GLU A 78 6.09 5.13 -25.38
CA GLU A 78 4.69 5.53 -25.26
C GLU A 78 4.12 4.90 -23.99
N ILE A 79 3.54 5.72 -23.11
CA ILE A 79 2.91 5.26 -21.86
C ILE A 79 1.45 5.71 -21.90
N ILE A 80 0.55 4.76 -21.66
CA ILE A 80 -0.89 4.99 -21.60
C ILE A 80 -1.36 4.48 -20.24
N SER A 81 -1.75 5.39 -19.35
CA SER A 81 -2.23 5.03 -18.01
C SER A 81 -3.33 6.00 -17.55
N PRO A 82 -4.39 5.53 -16.88
CA PRO A 82 -5.42 6.40 -16.32
C PRO A 82 -4.88 7.25 -15.16
N ASN A 83 -3.94 6.71 -14.39
CA ASN A 83 -3.26 7.35 -13.27
C ASN A 83 -1.86 6.75 -13.06
N TYR A 84 -1.02 7.44 -12.28
CA TYR A 84 0.29 6.96 -11.85
C TYR A 84 0.61 7.53 -10.46
N LEU A 85 1.27 6.74 -9.61
CA LEU A 85 1.65 7.15 -8.25
C LEU A 85 2.82 8.16 -8.25
N ALA A 86 3.71 8.02 -9.22
CA ALA A 86 4.79 8.95 -9.52
C ALA A 86 4.99 8.99 -11.03
N ILE A 87 5.71 9.99 -11.56
CA ILE A 87 5.93 10.06 -13.01
C ILE A 87 6.88 8.93 -13.43
N PRO A 88 6.45 7.99 -14.30
CA PRO A 88 7.32 6.94 -14.79
C PRO A 88 8.37 7.54 -15.73
N GLU A 89 9.63 7.23 -15.47
CA GLU A 89 10.74 7.70 -16.30
C GLU A 89 11.56 6.50 -16.78
N PRO A 90 11.70 6.28 -18.09
CA PRO A 90 12.49 5.17 -18.61
C PRO A 90 13.97 5.38 -18.31
N TYR A 91 14.65 4.32 -17.92
CA TYR A 91 16.10 4.28 -17.75
C TYR A 91 16.68 3.03 -18.41
N ILE A 92 18.00 3.01 -18.56
CA ILE A 92 18.72 1.93 -19.23
C ILE A 92 19.78 1.40 -18.29
N ASP A 93 19.89 0.08 -18.21
CA ASP A 93 20.88 -0.60 -17.40
C ASP A 93 21.45 -1.82 -18.13
N ASP A 94 22.66 -2.23 -17.75
CA ASP A 94 23.25 -3.49 -18.21
C ASP A 94 22.43 -4.67 -17.68
N ARG A 95 22.21 -5.71 -18.50
CA ARG A 95 21.36 -6.83 -18.13
C ARG A 95 21.82 -7.53 -16.85
N MET A 96 23.12 -7.76 -16.68
CA MET A 96 23.63 -8.47 -15.50
C MET A 96 23.51 -7.61 -14.25
N HIS A 97 23.85 -6.33 -14.36
CA HIS A 97 23.70 -5.39 -13.25
C HIS A 97 22.23 -5.27 -12.83
N TYR A 98 21.33 -5.10 -13.80
CA TYR A 98 19.90 -5.00 -13.59
C TYR A 98 19.35 -6.22 -12.83
N GLN A 99 19.66 -7.44 -13.28
CA GLN A 99 19.22 -8.69 -12.64
C GLN A 99 19.65 -8.82 -11.18
N GLN A 100 20.83 -8.33 -10.82
CA GLN A 100 21.27 -8.33 -9.42
C GLN A 100 20.58 -7.24 -8.61
N SER A 101 20.42 -6.06 -9.21
CA SER A 101 19.88 -4.87 -8.55
C SER A 101 18.41 -5.04 -8.12
N ILE A 102 17.60 -5.78 -8.88
CA ILE A 102 16.17 -5.98 -8.58
C ILE A 102 15.91 -7.02 -7.47
N LYS A 103 16.89 -7.85 -7.11
CA LYS A 103 16.70 -8.95 -6.14
C LYS A 103 16.25 -8.44 -4.78
N PHE A 104 16.88 -7.36 -4.31
CA PHE A 104 16.63 -6.84 -2.98
C PHE A 104 15.21 -6.26 -2.86
N SER A 105 14.81 -5.42 -3.81
CA SER A 105 13.44 -4.89 -3.91
C SER A 105 12.37 -5.98 -4.05
N ASN A 106 12.63 -7.03 -4.82
CA ASN A 106 11.68 -8.13 -4.98
C ASN A 106 11.56 -8.93 -3.68
N THR A 107 12.69 -9.18 -3.00
CA THR A 107 12.71 -9.85 -1.70
C THR A 107 11.94 -9.05 -0.66
N LEU A 108 12.15 -7.73 -0.62
CA LEU A 108 11.42 -6.82 0.26
C LEU A 108 9.91 -6.88 0.00
N THR A 109 9.51 -6.85 -1.27
CA THR A 109 8.10 -6.97 -1.68
C THR A 109 7.47 -8.25 -1.15
N LEU A 110 8.09 -9.40 -1.42
CA LEU A 110 7.59 -10.69 -0.97
C LEU A 110 7.56 -10.81 0.56
N MET A 111 8.57 -10.28 1.25
CA MET A 111 8.63 -10.29 2.71
C MET A 111 7.47 -9.51 3.34
N CYS A 112 7.25 -8.26 2.90
CA CYS A 112 6.18 -7.41 3.43
C CYS A 112 4.79 -7.95 3.07
N LEU A 113 4.60 -8.46 1.85
CA LEU A 113 3.33 -9.11 1.49
C LEU A 113 3.09 -10.40 2.27
N GLY A 114 4.14 -11.16 2.59
CA GLY A 114 4.07 -12.32 3.47
C GLY A 114 3.61 -11.95 4.88
N ILE A 115 4.12 -10.83 5.42
CA ILE A 115 3.65 -10.27 6.71
C ILE A 115 2.16 -9.93 6.64
N PHE A 116 1.73 -9.23 5.59
CA PHE A 116 0.32 -8.88 5.41
C PHE A 116 -0.58 -10.11 5.32
N LEU A 117 -0.19 -11.10 4.51
CA LEU A 117 -0.98 -12.32 4.36
C LEU A 117 -1.09 -13.08 5.68
N GLY A 118 0.04 -13.27 6.38
CA GLY A 118 0.07 -13.96 7.67
C GLY A 118 -0.78 -13.27 8.73
N LEU A 119 -0.65 -11.95 8.88
CA LEU A 119 -1.42 -11.19 9.87
C LEU A 119 -2.90 -11.05 9.47
N SER A 120 -3.21 -10.91 8.18
CA SER A 120 -4.60 -10.90 7.71
C SER A 120 -5.31 -12.20 8.07
N ILE A 121 -4.69 -13.36 7.81
CA ILE A 121 -5.27 -14.68 8.15
C ILE A 121 -5.42 -14.81 9.67
N TYR A 122 -4.38 -14.44 10.42
CA TYR A 122 -4.41 -14.49 11.89
C TYR A 122 -5.56 -13.67 12.47
N TYR A 123 -5.69 -12.40 12.08
CA TYR A 123 -6.75 -11.52 12.61
C TYR A 123 -8.13 -11.86 12.08
N ALA A 124 -8.27 -12.37 10.85
CA ALA A 124 -9.55 -12.87 10.35
C ALA A 124 -10.04 -14.07 11.17
N THR A 125 -9.13 -14.99 11.52
CA THR A 125 -9.44 -16.14 12.38
C THR A 125 -9.84 -15.67 13.78
N LEU A 126 -9.06 -14.76 14.37
CA LEU A 126 -9.33 -14.22 15.70
C LEU A 126 -10.68 -13.49 15.76
N ALA A 127 -10.98 -12.69 14.73
CA ALA A 127 -12.24 -11.99 14.58
C ALA A 127 -13.44 -12.96 14.52
N SER A 128 -13.29 -14.06 13.78
CA SER A 128 -14.33 -15.08 13.63
C SER A 128 -14.61 -15.80 14.95
N LEU A 129 -13.56 -16.09 15.73
CA LEU A 129 -13.68 -16.78 17.02
C LEU A 129 -14.20 -15.88 18.15
N ARG A 130 -13.87 -14.59 18.13
CA ARG A 130 -14.15 -13.66 19.24
C ARG A 130 -15.25 -12.66 18.96
N ASN A 131 -15.75 -12.61 17.72
CA ASN A 131 -16.77 -11.69 17.24
C ASN A 131 -16.46 -10.21 17.58
N ARG A 132 -15.18 -9.82 17.47
CA ARG A 132 -14.73 -8.45 17.75
C ARG A 132 -14.54 -7.66 16.46
N LEU A 133 -15.32 -6.59 16.35
CA LEU A 133 -15.28 -5.69 15.19
C LEU A 133 -13.89 -5.13 14.91
N ALA A 134 -13.12 -4.77 15.95
CA ALA A 134 -11.77 -4.24 15.79
C ALA A 134 -10.86 -5.21 15.02
N GLU A 135 -10.87 -6.49 15.38
CA GLU A 135 -10.03 -7.52 14.75
C GLU A 135 -10.47 -7.79 13.31
N CYS A 136 -11.79 -7.78 13.05
CA CYS A 136 -12.35 -7.95 11.71
C CYS A 136 -11.94 -6.80 10.78
N MET A 137 -12.17 -5.55 11.21
CA MET A 137 -11.85 -4.36 10.42
C MET A 137 -10.34 -4.20 10.22
N TYR A 138 -9.54 -4.63 11.20
CA TYR A 138 -8.10 -4.66 11.05
C TYR A 138 -7.63 -5.69 10.01
N ALA A 139 -8.22 -6.89 10.00
CA ALA A 139 -7.95 -7.87 8.95
C ALA A 139 -8.34 -7.34 7.56
N CYS A 140 -9.49 -6.66 7.44
CA CYS A 140 -9.91 -6.02 6.19
C CYS A 140 -8.94 -4.91 5.74
N PHE A 141 -8.44 -4.10 6.67
CA PHE A 141 -7.43 -3.08 6.39
C PHE A 141 -6.14 -3.70 5.82
N ILE A 142 -5.63 -4.74 6.48
CA ILE A 142 -4.42 -5.45 6.03
C ILE A 142 -4.65 -6.09 4.65
N LEU A 143 -5.79 -6.76 4.46
CA LEU A 143 -6.12 -7.43 3.20
C LEU A 143 -6.21 -6.44 2.03
N GLY A 144 -6.84 -5.29 2.24
CA GLY A 144 -6.91 -4.26 1.20
C GLY A 144 -5.52 -3.71 0.84
N ASN A 145 -4.64 -3.52 1.82
CA ASN A 145 -3.23 -3.16 1.57
C ASN A 145 -2.45 -4.27 0.86
N PHE A 146 -2.69 -5.54 1.21
CA PHE A 146 -2.10 -6.69 0.52
C PHE A 146 -2.49 -6.71 -0.95
N LEU A 147 -3.78 -6.59 -1.27
CA LEU A 147 -4.26 -6.60 -2.65
C LEU A 147 -3.73 -5.41 -3.45
N TYR A 148 -3.79 -4.21 -2.88
CA TYR A 148 -3.25 -2.99 -3.48
C TYR A 148 -1.76 -3.14 -3.82
N ASN A 149 -0.91 -3.48 -2.84
CA ASN A 149 0.53 -3.59 -3.05
C ASN A 149 0.88 -4.77 -3.97
N SER A 150 0.11 -5.86 -3.93
CA SER A 150 0.31 -6.99 -4.84
C SER A 150 0.00 -6.60 -6.30
N ALA A 151 -0.97 -5.71 -6.52
CA ALA A 151 -1.30 -5.20 -7.85
C ALA A 151 -0.24 -4.21 -8.35
N THR A 152 0.13 -3.23 -7.53
CA THR A 152 1.06 -2.16 -7.93
C THR A 152 2.48 -2.67 -8.13
N LEU A 153 2.92 -3.67 -7.35
CA LEU A 153 4.25 -4.30 -7.46
C LEU A 153 4.22 -5.59 -8.30
N LEU A 154 3.23 -5.75 -9.18
CA LEU A 154 3.15 -6.79 -10.22
C LEU A 154 3.05 -8.24 -9.74
N VAL A 155 2.89 -8.48 -8.44
CA VAL A 155 2.69 -9.85 -7.91
C VAL A 155 1.41 -10.47 -8.46
N LEU A 156 0.32 -9.70 -8.55
CA LEU A 156 -0.93 -10.17 -9.15
C LEU A 156 -0.78 -10.51 -10.64
N ALA A 157 -0.05 -9.69 -11.38
CA ALA A 157 0.18 -9.90 -12.81
C ALA A 157 1.10 -11.10 -13.06
N ASP A 158 2.24 -11.18 -12.38
CA ASP A 158 3.27 -12.18 -12.64
C ASP A 158 2.97 -13.56 -12.05
N VAL A 159 2.28 -13.63 -10.89
CA VAL A 159 1.99 -14.89 -10.20
C VAL A 159 0.61 -15.43 -10.56
N PHE A 160 -0.38 -14.55 -10.69
CA PHE A 160 -1.79 -14.94 -10.85
C PHE A 160 -2.38 -14.56 -12.22
N ALA A 161 -1.61 -13.95 -13.12
CA ALA A 161 -2.08 -13.46 -14.42
C ALA A 161 -3.29 -12.52 -14.31
N VAL A 162 -3.39 -11.75 -13.21
CA VAL A 162 -4.46 -10.78 -12.99
C VAL A 162 -3.99 -9.42 -13.52
N HIS A 163 -4.47 -9.08 -14.71
CA HIS A 163 -4.05 -7.90 -15.47
C HIS A 163 -5.05 -6.74 -15.37
N SER A 164 -5.21 -6.15 -14.19
CA SER A 164 -6.12 -5.01 -14.03
C SER A 164 -5.61 -3.99 -13.03
N LEU A 165 -5.56 -2.72 -13.47
CA LEU A 165 -5.20 -1.59 -12.62
C LEU A 165 -6.26 -1.27 -11.56
N TYR A 166 -7.46 -1.84 -11.69
CA TYR A 166 -8.52 -1.70 -10.68
C TYR A 166 -8.08 -2.21 -9.31
N TRP A 167 -7.31 -3.31 -9.28
CA TRP A 167 -6.74 -3.86 -8.03
C TRP A 167 -5.68 -2.95 -7.40
N ALA A 168 -5.07 -2.07 -8.19
CA ALA A 168 -4.12 -1.07 -7.74
C ALA A 168 -4.79 0.20 -7.16
N THR A 169 -6.13 0.25 -7.03
CA THR A 169 -6.83 1.44 -6.52
C THR A 169 -8.00 1.13 -5.59
N MET A 170 -8.81 0.13 -5.91
CA MET A 170 -10.07 -0.09 -5.20
C MET A 170 -9.91 -0.77 -3.84
N PRO A 171 -9.06 -1.80 -3.68
CA PRO A 171 -8.83 -2.42 -2.38
C PRO A 171 -8.36 -1.43 -1.31
N ILE A 172 -7.55 -0.43 -1.68
CA ILE A 172 -7.08 0.58 -0.73
C ILE A 172 -8.19 1.54 -0.30
N LEU A 173 -9.15 1.90 -1.17
CA LEU A 173 -10.29 2.73 -0.77
C LEU A 173 -11.15 2.03 0.31
N PHE A 174 -11.44 0.74 0.12
CA PHE A 174 -12.15 -0.06 1.13
C PHE A 174 -11.32 -0.24 2.40
N SER A 175 -10.00 -0.46 2.25
CA SER A 175 -9.07 -0.54 3.38
C SER A 175 -9.11 0.72 4.25
N ASN A 176 -9.11 1.89 3.62
CA ASN A 176 -9.16 3.17 4.32
C ASN A 176 -10.44 3.29 5.17
N VAL A 177 -11.59 2.87 4.64
CA VAL A 177 -12.86 2.84 5.40
C VAL A 177 -12.78 1.88 6.58
N ALA A 178 -12.26 0.66 6.36
CA ALA A 178 -12.08 -0.33 7.41
C ALA A 178 -11.18 0.22 8.54
N TYR A 179 -10.14 0.99 8.20
CA TYR A 179 -9.26 1.61 9.19
C TYR A 179 -10.01 2.55 10.15
N VAL A 180 -10.90 3.40 9.65
CA VAL A 180 -11.66 4.33 10.51
C VAL A 180 -12.52 3.56 11.51
N ILE A 181 -13.22 2.52 11.06
CA ILE A 181 -14.02 1.66 11.93
C ILE A 181 -13.13 0.92 12.93
N PHE A 182 -11.97 0.42 12.47
CA PHE A 182 -10.96 -0.18 13.33
C PHE A 182 -10.53 0.76 14.46
N VAL A 183 -10.19 2.01 14.16
CA VAL A 183 -9.79 3.00 15.18
C VAL A 183 -10.91 3.27 16.17
N MET A 184 -12.15 3.44 15.68
CA MET A 184 -13.31 3.62 16.54
C MET A 184 -13.53 2.42 17.47
N ALA A 185 -13.37 1.20 16.97
CA ALA A 185 -13.51 -0.01 17.75
C ALA A 185 -12.32 -0.25 18.71
N LEU A 186 -11.09 0.03 18.28
CA LEU A 186 -9.86 -0.15 19.07
C LEU A 186 -9.84 0.79 20.28
N LEU A 187 -10.16 2.06 20.06
CA LEU A 187 -10.14 3.10 21.10
C LEU A 187 -11.47 3.21 21.85
N GLU A 188 -12.40 2.30 21.61
CA GLU A 188 -13.73 2.25 22.24
C GLU A 188 -14.45 3.61 22.15
N ILE A 189 -14.48 4.18 20.94
CA ILE A 189 -15.13 5.45 20.65
C ILE A 189 -16.62 5.20 20.47
N LYS A 190 -17.39 5.48 21.54
CA LYS A 190 -18.85 5.33 21.55
C LYS A 190 -19.54 6.68 21.71
N VAL A 191 -20.81 6.76 21.31
CA VAL A 191 -21.61 7.99 21.37
C VAL A 191 -21.74 8.47 22.82
N GLU A 192 -21.93 7.53 23.74
CA GLU A 192 -22.27 7.80 25.15
C GLU A 192 -21.10 8.41 25.90
N THR A 193 -19.87 8.01 25.56
CA THR A 193 -18.66 8.46 26.26
C THR A 193 -17.91 9.56 25.51
N LYS A 194 -17.97 9.55 24.17
CA LYS A 194 -17.05 10.32 23.30
C LYS A 194 -17.79 10.94 22.11
N LYS A 195 -18.93 11.59 22.37
CA LYS A 195 -19.83 12.17 21.35
C LYS A 195 -19.13 12.91 20.21
N ARG A 196 -18.24 13.87 20.50
CA ARG A 196 -17.54 14.66 19.46
C ARG A 196 -16.68 13.80 18.54
N LEU A 197 -15.90 12.88 19.11
CA LEU A 197 -14.98 12.04 18.35
C LEU A 197 -15.74 10.97 17.56
N TYR A 198 -16.84 10.46 18.11
CA TYR A 198 -17.74 9.56 17.41
C TYR A 198 -18.33 10.21 16.15
N TRP A 199 -18.91 11.41 16.28
CA TRP A 199 -19.47 12.13 15.13
C TRP A 199 -18.40 12.51 14.10
N ALA A 200 -17.20 12.90 14.54
CA ALA A 200 -16.08 13.11 13.63
C ALA A 200 -15.75 11.83 12.84
N GLY A 201 -15.71 10.67 13.50
CA GLY A 201 -15.49 9.38 12.87
C GLY A 201 -16.58 9.03 11.84
N ILE A 202 -17.86 9.24 12.18
CA ILE A 202 -18.99 9.01 11.27
C ILE A 202 -18.95 9.95 10.06
N THR A 203 -18.60 11.23 10.25
CA THR A 203 -18.45 12.18 9.15
C THR A 203 -17.35 11.73 8.19
N ILE A 204 -16.20 11.31 8.72
CA ILE A 204 -15.07 10.84 7.90
C ILE A 204 -15.40 9.54 7.20
N PHE A 205 -16.02 8.58 7.90
CA PHE A 205 -16.54 7.35 7.30
C PHE A 205 -17.47 7.66 6.12
N SER A 206 -18.44 8.56 6.31
CA SER A 206 -19.41 8.93 5.27
C SER A 206 -18.74 9.62 4.08
N ALA A 207 -17.76 10.51 4.35
CA ALA A 207 -16.96 11.14 3.30
C ALA A 207 -16.18 10.10 2.48
N MET A 208 -15.60 9.09 3.14
CA MET A 208 -14.83 8.04 2.47
C MET A 208 -15.71 7.08 1.67
N CYS A 209 -16.90 6.74 2.16
CA CYS A 209 -17.90 6.02 1.37
C CYS A 209 -18.30 6.80 0.12
N THR A 210 -18.39 8.13 0.23
CA THR A 210 -18.65 9.01 -0.91
C THR A 210 -17.48 8.96 -1.90
N LEU A 211 -16.22 8.98 -1.43
CA LEU A 211 -15.04 8.83 -2.29
C LEU A 211 -15.06 7.49 -3.06
N ILE A 212 -15.50 6.39 -2.45
CA ILE A 212 -15.66 5.10 -3.15
C ILE A 212 -16.67 5.25 -4.29
N GLY A 213 -17.84 5.84 -4.03
CA GLY A 213 -18.85 6.09 -5.06
C GLY A 213 -18.30 6.94 -6.21
N PHE A 214 -17.56 8.00 -5.90
CA PHE A 214 -16.90 8.84 -6.90
C PHE A 214 -15.84 8.06 -7.70
N ALA A 215 -15.04 7.21 -7.06
CA ALA A 215 -14.00 6.42 -7.73
C ALA A 215 -14.59 5.41 -8.73
N VAL A 216 -15.78 4.85 -8.44
CA VAL A 216 -16.49 3.95 -9.36
C VAL A 216 -16.98 4.71 -10.60
N VAL A 217 -17.53 5.92 -10.42
CA VAL A 217 -18.02 6.76 -11.53
C VAL A 217 -16.88 7.40 -12.33
N PHE A 218 -15.79 7.76 -11.65
CA PHE A 218 -14.62 8.42 -12.24
C PHE A 218 -13.33 7.65 -11.96
N PRO A 219 -13.08 6.51 -12.64
CA PRO A 219 -11.93 5.65 -12.38
C PRO A 219 -10.57 6.33 -12.53
N ASN A 220 -10.47 7.36 -13.38
CA ASN A 220 -9.23 8.14 -13.55
C ASN A 220 -8.80 8.83 -12.24
N TRP A 221 -9.76 9.24 -11.39
CA TRP A 221 -9.50 9.90 -10.11
C TRP A 221 -9.31 8.93 -8.95
N ALA A 222 -9.53 7.62 -9.16
CA ALA A 222 -9.55 6.64 -8.07
C ALA A 222 -8.27 6.66 -7.21
N LEU A 223 -7.11 6.79 -7.82
CA LEU A 223 -5.83 6.84 -7.11
C LEU A 223 -5.67 8.11 -6.25
N GLU A 224 -6.07 9.27 -6.76
CA GLU A 224 -6.02 10.54 -6.01
C GLU A 224 -7.00 10.51 -4.84
N LEU A 225 -8.21 9.97 -5.07
CA LEU A 225 -9.20 9.76 -4.02
C LEU A 225 -8.68 8.80 -2.93
N SER A 226 -7.90 7.78 -3.31
CA SER A 226 -7.22 6.90 -2.35
C SER A 226 -6.23 7.66 -1.48
N LEU A 227 -5.43 8.56 -2.05
CA LEU A 227 -4.49 9.40 -1.30
C LEU A 227 -5.20 10.36 -0.34
N TYR A 228 -6.30 10.98 -0.77
CA TYR A 228 -7.13 11.79 0.13
C TYR A 228 -7.75 10.94 1.24
N GLY A 229 -8.21 9.72 0.91
CA GLY A 229 -8.69 8.74 1.88
C GLY A 229 -7.65 8.41 2.95
N VAL A 230 -6.40 8.20 2.54
CA VAL A 230 -5.27 7.98 3.45
C VAL A 230 -5.08 9.18 4.37
N GLY A 231 -5.00 10.38 3.82
CA GLY A 231 -4.83 11.61 4.61
C GLY A 231 -5.96 11.81 5.64
N MET A 232 -7.21 11.51 5.27
CA MET A 232 -8.36 11.64 6.16
C MET A 232 -8.32 10.65 7.33
N PHE A 233 -8.14 9.35 7.08
CA PHE A 233 -8.14 8.37 8.18
C PHE A 233 -6.92 8.57 9.09
N LEU A 234 -5.78 8.93 8.51
CA LEU A 234 -4.53 9.15 9.24
C LEU A 234 -4.67 10.35 10.19
N SER A 235 -5.25 11.44 9.70
CA SER A 235 -5.55 12.64 10.49
C SER A 235 -6.53 12.33 11.62
N PHE A 236 -7.60 11.58 11.32
CA PHE A 236 -8.55 11.13 12.34
C PHE A 236 -7.88 10.26 13.40
N GLY A 237 -7.12 9.26 12.98
CA GLY A 237 -6.38 8.34 13.85
C GLY A 237 -5.45 9.10 14.79
N LEU A 238 -4.71 10.08 14.28
CA LEU A 238 -3.82 10.90 15.09
C LEU A 238 -4.58 11.75 16.12
N VAL A 239 -5.64 12.45 15.72
CA VAL A 239 -6.46 13.27 16.62
C VAL A 239 -7.12 12.40 17.70
N ALA A 240 -7.65 11.24 17.31
CA ALA A 240 -8.25 10.27 18.23
C ALA A 240 -7.22 9.73 19.23
N ALA A 241 -6.03 9.35 18.74
CA ALA A 241 -4.94 8.83 19.56
C ALA A 241 -4.43 9.86 20.56
N ILE A 242 -4.24 11.13 20.15
CA ILE A 242 -3.79 12.22 21.03
C ILE A 242 -4.84 12.47 22.12
N THR A 243 -6.11 12.63 21.73
CA THR A 243 -7.21 12.93 22.66
C THR A 243 -7.35 11.85 23.72
N GLU A 244 -7.24 10.58 23.32
CA GLU A 244 -7.34 9.44 24.24
C GLU A 244 -6.07 9.20 25.06
N SER A 245 -4.89 9.57 24.53
CA SER A 245 -3.62 9.47 25.26
C SER A 245 -3.57 10.44 26.44
N ILE A 246 -4.18 11.63 26.29
CA ILE A 246 -4.34 12.62 27.36
C ILE A 246 -5.22 12.05 28.48
N ARG A 247 -6.22 11.24 28.15
CA ARG A 247 -7.12 10.55 29.10
C ARG A 247 -6.48 9.32 29.77
N ARG A 248 -5.16 9.14 29.63
CA ARG A 248 -4.35 8.07 30.23
C ARG A 248 -4.74 6.64 29.81
N ASN A 249 -5.37 6.45 28.65
CA ASN A 249 -5.62 5.10 28.14
C ASN A 249 -4.31 4.45 27.64
N PRO A 250 -3.83 3.34 28.23
CA PRO A 250 -2.55 2.71 27.88
C PRO A 250 -2.53 2.13 26.45
N THR A 251 -3.67 1.71 25.92
CA THR A 251 -3.82 1.24 24.53
C THR A 251 -3.66 2.41 23.57
N SER A 252 -4.27 3.56 23.87
CA SER A 252 -4.19 4.74 23.02
C SER A 252 -2.77 5.30 22.87
N ARG A 253 -1.93 5.21 23.92
CA ARG A 253 -0.53 5.67 23.87
C ARG A 253 0.33 4.82 22.93
N ARG A 254 0.12 3.50 22.94
CA ARG A 254 0.82 2.61 22.01
C ARG A 254 0.30 2.78 20.59
N TYR A 255 -1.01 2.94 20.44
CA TYR A 255 -1.60 3.30 19.15
C TYR A 255 -1.03 4.63 18.62
N LEU A 256 -0.86 5.64 19.49
CA LEU A 256 -0.27 6.92 19.13
C LEU A 256 1.15 6.77 18.58
N VAL A 257 1.98 5.90 19.17
CA VAL A 257 3.33 5.60 18.64
C VAL A 257 3.23 4.97 17.24
N ALA A 258 2.35 3.98 17.06
CA ALA A 258 2.17 3.32 15.77
C ALA A 258 1.73 4.30 14.67
N ILE A 259 0.66 5.07 14.91
CA ILE A 259 0.12 6.01 13.93
C ILE A 259 1.07 7.19 13.67
N SER A 260 1.82 7.66 14.67
CA SER A 260 2.80 8.74 14.48
C SER A 260 3.98 8.28 13.62
N LEU A 261 4.48 7.06 13.84
CA LEU A 261 5.54 6.52 13.02
C LEU A 261 5.08 6.32 11.58
N PHE A 262 3.88 5.77 11.37
CA PHE A 262 3.30 5.63 10.04
C PHE A 262 3.11 6.99 9.35
N PHE A 263 2.63 8.00 10.08
CA PHE A 263 2.48 9.37 9.58
C PHE A 263 3.82 9.94 9.10
N ILE A 264 4.88 9.81 9.90
CA ILE A 264 6.22 10.32 9.56
C ILE A 264 6.76 9.60 8.32
N LEU A 265 6.68 8.26 8.28
CA LEU A 265 7.17 7.48 7.14
C LEU A 265 6.39 7.79 5.85
N GLY A 266 5.07 8.00 5.97
CA GLY A 266 4.22 8.45 4.86
C GLY A 266 4.63 9.82 4.32
N LEU A 267 4.87 10.80 5.20
CA LEU A 267 5.36 12.13 4.79
C LEU A 267 6.74 12.07 4.11
N VAL A 268 7.65 11.26 4.64
CA VAL A 268 8.98 11.05 4.05
C VAL A 268 8.84 10.43 2.65
N THR A 269 7.97 9.44 2.49
CA THR A 269 7.70 8.79 1.19
C THR A 269 7.19 9.78 0.15
N ILE A 270 6.26 10.67 0.52
CA ILE A 270 5.73 11.70 -0.38
C ILE A 270 6.82 12.73 -0.75
N SER A 271 7.63 13.13 0.24
CA SER A 271 8.68 14.14 0.07
C SER A 271 9.85 13.63 -0.80
N LEU A 272 10.13 12.33 -0.77
CA LEU A 272 11.18 11.67 -1.56
C LEU A 272 10.71 11.22 -2.95
N SER A 273 9.62 11.79 -3.48
CA SER A 273 9.04 11.43 -4.79
C SER A 273 10.01 11.45 -5.99
N LYS A 274 11.21 12.01 -5.82
CA LYS A 274 12.38 11.75 -6.67
C LYS A 274 13.51 11.20 -5.82
N ILE A 275 13.74 9.90 -5.91
CA ILE A 275 14.94 9.28 -5.34
C ILE A 275 16.03 9.42 -6.38
N ASP A 276 16.79 10.51 -6.28
CA ASP A 276 17.98 10.68 -7.11
C ASP A 276 18.96 9.53 -6.81
N ASN A 277 19.41 8.86 -7.87
CA ASN A 277 20.47 7.84 -7.85
C ASN A 277 20.11 6.42 -7.38
N GLN A 278 18.83 6.09 -7.08
CA GLN A 278 18.40 4.70 -6.87
C GLN A 278 17.21 4.35 -7.77
N TYR A 279 17.48 3.65 -8.88
CA TYR A 279 16.47 3.35 -9.90
C TYR A 279 15.68 2.05 -9.65
N THR A 280 16.12 1.23 -8.70
CA THR A 280 15.47 -0.07 -8.39
C THR A 280 14.32 0.03 -7.42
N PHE A 281 14.23 1.09 -6.63
CA PHE A 281 13.12 1.29 -5.69
C PHE A 281 12.04 2.17 -6.30
N TYR A 282 10.80 1.69 -6.18
CA TYR A 282 9.62 2.48 -6.53
C TYR A 282 9.00 3.10 -5.28
N ILE A 283 8.22 4.17 -5.46
CA ILE A 283 7.47 4.81 -4.37
C ILE A 283 6.54 3.81 -3.65
N GLU A 284 6.04 2.82 -4.39
CA GLU A 284 5.26 1.70 -3.89
C GLU A 284 6.01 0.89 -2.82
N HIS A 285 7.32 0.70 -2.96
CA HIS A 285 8.12 -0.03 -1.98
C HIS A 285 8.22 0.75 -0.66
N MET A 286 8.36 2.07 -0.73
CA MET A 286 8.42 2.94 0.46
C MET A 286 7.06 2.96 1.16
N GLY A 287 5.97 3.04 0.40
CA GLY A 287 4.61 2.87 0.91
C GLY A 287 4.39 1.51 1.58
N LEU A 288 4.81 0.43 0.92
CA LEU A 288 4.73 -0.94 1.42
C LEU A 288 5.44 -1.11 2.76
N VAL A 289 6.68 -0.63 2.88
CA VAL A 289 7.45 -0.70 4.15
C VAL A 289 6.77 0.12 5.24
N SER A 290 6.29 1.32 4.91
CA SER A 290 5.60 2.19 5.88
C SER A 290 4.38 1.49 6.48
N VAL A 291 3.53 0.90 5.63
CA VAL A 291 2.35 0.15 6.06
C VAL A 291 2.74 -1.15 6.78
N ALA A 292 3.78 -1.86 6.35
CA ALA A 292 4.26 -3.06 7.03
C ALA A 292 4.68 -2.78 8.48
N ILE A 293 5.40 -1.69 8.71
CA ILE A 293 5.79 -1.24 10.06
C ILE A 293 4.55 -0.92 10.88
N GLU A 294 3.60 -0.16 10.33
CA GLU A 294 2.35 0.16 11.02
C GLU A 294 1.60 -1.12 11.41
N VAL A 295 1.44 -2.05 10.47
CA VAL A 295 0.71 -3.29 10.67
C VAL A 295 1.35 -4.16 11.77
N VAL A 296 2.68 -4.23 11.81
CA VAL A 296 3.37 -4.94 12.90
C VAL A 296 3.14 -4.24 14.24
N LEU A 297 3.24 -2.92 14.29
CA LEU A 297 3.03 -2.16 15.53
C LEU A 297 1.59 -2.26 16.03
N LEU A 298 0.60 -2.14 15.15
CA LEU A 298 -0.81 -2.30 15.50
C LEU A 298 -1.13 -3.73 15.94
N ALA A 299 -0.48 -4.72 15.37
CA ALA A 299 -0.60 -6.10 15.84
C ALA A 299 -0.12 -6.23 17.31
N LEU A 300 0.99 -5.57 17.65
CA LEU A 300 1.48 -5.49 19.03
C LEU A 300 0.50 -4.72 19.94
N VAL A 301 -0.11 -3.64 19.46
CA VAL A 301 -1.14 -2.89 20.22
C VAL A 301 -2.35 -3.77 20.53
N LEU A 302 -2.85 -4.51 19.54
CA LEU A 302 -3.98 -5.42 19.71
C LEU A 302 -3.65 -6.57 20.67
N SER A 303 -2.46 -7.16 20.56
CA SER A 303 -1.99 -8.20 21.48
C SER A 303 -1.91 -7.69 22.92
N PHE A 304 -1.43 -6.46 23.10
CA PHE A 304 -1.42 -5.80 24.40
C PHE A 304 -2.83 -5.56 24.94
N GLN A 305 -3.73 -5.00 24.14
CA GLN A 305 -5.14 -4.78 24.55
C GLN A 305 -5.80 -6.10 24.96
N PHE A 306 -5.51 -7.18 24.24
CA PHE A 306 -6.01 -8.51 24.58
C PHE A 306 -5.50 -8.97 25.95
N SER A 307 -4.20 -8.84 26.20
CA SER A 307 -3.60 -9.23 27.49
C SER A 307 -4.18 -8.43 28.66
N GLN A 308 -4.49 -7.15 28.47
CA GLN A 308 -5.19 -6.35 29.47
C GLN A 308 -6.60 -6.90 29.73
N LEU A 309 -7.37 -7.15 28.68
CA LEU A 309 -8.74 -7.64 28.80
C LEU A 309 -8.82 -9.02 29.47
N VAL A 310 -7.82 -9.89 29.27
CA VAL A 310 -7.71 -11.17 29.98
C VAL A 310 -7.43 -10.96 31.47
N ARG A 311 -6.45 -10.11 31.81
CA ARG A 311 -6.13 -9.79 33.21
C ARG A 311 -7.30 -9.15 33.94
N ASP A 312 -8.04 -8.26 33.27
CA ASP A 312 -9.21 -7.61 33.83
C ASP A 312 -10.32 -8.62 34.12
N LYS A 313 -10.56 -9.58 33.20
CA LYS A 313 -11.51 -10.68 33.42
C LYS A 313 -11.10 -11.61 34.56
N GLU A 314 -9.83 -12.01 34.62
CA GLU A 314 -9.31 -12.85 35.70
C GLU A 314 -9.47 -12.13 37.05
N SER A 315 -9.07 -10.86 37.14
CA SER A 315 -9.22 -10.08 38.37
C SER A 315 -10.68 -9.92 38.82
N ALA A 316 -11.62 -9.79 37.89
CA ALA A 316 -13.06 -9.77 38.18
C ALA A 316 -13.59 -11.13 38.68
N LEU A 317 -13.04 -12.25 38.20
CA LEU A 317 -13.37 -13.59 38.68
C LEU A 317 -12.82 -13.87 40.09
N TYR A 318 -11.70 -13.26 40.46
CA TYR A 318 -11.08 -13.39 41.78
C TYR A 318 -11.57 -12.37 42.82
N GLN A 319 -12.43 -11.40 42.45
CA GLN A 319 -13.15 -10.60 43.44
C GLN A 319 -14.32 -11.43 44.00
N PRO A 320 -14.25 -11.93 45.26
CA PRO A 320 -15.42 -12.55 45.85
C PRO A 320 -16.53 -11.51 45.96
N VAL A 321 -17.75 -11.93 45.67
CA VAL A 321 -18.98 -11.15 45.88
C VAL A 321 -19.10 -10.83 47.38
N ASN A 322 -18.40 -9.79 47.85
CA ASN A 322 -18.62 -9.18 49.17
C ASN A 322 -19.85 -8.27 49.09
N GLY A 323 -20.98 -8.87 48.73
CA GLY A 323 -22.28 -8.23 48.56
C GLY A 323 -23.46 -9.10 48.98
N SER A 324 -23.24 -10.18 49.74
CA SER A 324 -24.30 -10.92 50.42
C SER A 324 -24.30 -10.61 51.92
N SER A 325 -24.61 -9.36 52.24
CA SER A 325 -25.27 -8.92 53.47
C SER A 325 -26.23 -7.83 53.00
N VAL A 326 -27.55 -8.08 52.90
CA VAL A 326 -28.48 -8.14 54.03
C VAL A 326 -29.70 -9.00 53.63
N PHE A 327 -29.77 -10.21 54.17
CA PHE A 327 -31.04 -10.81 54.58
C PHE A 327 -30.80 -11.31 56.00
N SER A 328 -31.15 -10.48 56.98
CA SER A 328 -31.19 -10.84 58.38
C SER A 328 -32.59 -10.58 58.91
N VAL A 329 -33.26 -11.71 59.20
CA VAL A 329 -34.47 -11.95 60.02
C VAL A 329 -35.79 -11.43 59.48
#